data_AF-A0A8J5XBL7-F1
#
_entry.id   AF-A0A8J5XBL7-F1
#
_cell.length_a   1.000
_cell.length_b   1.000
_cell.length_c   1.000
_cell.angle_alpha   90.00
_cell.angle_beta   90.00
_cell.angle_gamma   90.00
#
_symmetry.space_group_name_H-M   'P 1'
#
loop_
_entity.id
_entity.type
_entity.pdbx_description
1 polymer ?
#
loop_
_entity_poly.entity_id
_entity_poly.type
_entity_poly.pdbx_seq_one_letter_code
_entity_poly.pdbx_strand_id
1 'polypeptide(L)'
;MGSVCAVPTTPPPAGTGAASAPSRASTTSELPIRLAVVACVGEDGARAPLREYLRLRAPAALDGLSDLHGGRLRAAVKALAADYARALAAPAAAPRAPPPSAASPPARIAEAALRGISLPQLRTFLAEAGARCVTERWTSRSGEQLTSETMTLYDVAARAIAPLAQRTGLSVVETLARGPQPPAWFVSHWWGEPTADFVRCLEVHSKDRGLDEDATYYWVCAYALRQSALGDELRGGVGVSPFVRAIQLCDGTVSVLDRGAIATSRAWCALELFETTISRGAGYLHDIYTAHEHVDDRREQHERREAVGLVDGFAAADRGDVDLKAFRETHFPLPTLASAEVFALERAEAAQPADLAAILGAVGAEQPLLDATVRARFGVARLRTLICRGADDAALRALLDALRASRLRKVSTGNSSSAPSAAKLALLCASMPPTLEELRLPSALPSVVQPLCEAIEAGRLPRLRTLDLGRCKLGAADVALLSAALASAGCGVVGLDLAFNQLGDEGSSALAGLLEHNTTLTSLDLRHNAVGNKGAAALARSLECNGTLTSLNLRSNKIGDEGAHALAKALERNSVLKNLDLRYDQVSATQAALLAALTDGSGKPRVTVHA
;
A
#
# COMPACT_ATOMS: atom_id res chain seq x y z
N MET A 1 -41.79 -50.59 -20.43
CA MET A 1 -42.75 -51.37 -19.62
C MET A 1 -41.99 -52.03 -18.47
N GLY A 2 -42.56 -52.06 -17.26
CA GLY A 2 -42.05 -52.79 -16.08
C GLY A 2 -41.44 -51.85 -15.02
N SER A 3 -41.98 -51.64 -13.81
CA SER A 3 -42.53 -52.51 -12.73
C SER A 3 -41.46 -52.81 -11.65
N VAL A 4 -41.51 -52.16 -10.47
CA VAL A 4 -42.06 -52.59 -9.14
C VAL A 4 -41.08 -53.39 -8.24
N CYS A 5 -40.89 -52.83 -7.02
CA CYS A 5 -40.57 -53.37 -5.66
C CYS A 5 -39.60 -54.53 -5.40
N ALA A 6 -38.69 -54.37 -4.41
CA ALA A 6 -38.66 -55.05 -3.09
C ALA A 6 -37.36 -54.76 -2.27
N VAL A 7 -37.44 -54.93 -0.94
CA VAL A 7 -36.46 -54.69 0.15
C VAL A 7 -36.24 -56.05 0.89
N PRO A 8 -35.47 -56.23 1.99
CA PRO A 8 -34.02 -56.14 2.36
C PRO A 8 -33.39 -57.51 2.78
N THR A 9 -32.14 -57.57 3.31
CA THR A 9 -31.71 -58.24 4.59
C THR A 9 -30.17 -58.51 4.75
N THR A 10 -29.59 -57.93 5.83
CA THR A 10 -28.62 -58.39 6.88
C THR A 10 -27.44 -59.41 6.72
N PRO A 11 -26.40 -59.36 7.62
CA PRO A 11 -25.01 -59.89 7.52
C PRO A 11 -24.76 -61.21 8.31
N PRO A 12 -23.52 -61.79 8.45
CA PRO A 12 -22.60 -61.56 9.62
C PRO A 12 -21.10 -61.99 9.35
N PRO A 13 -20.19 -62.34 10.31
CA PRO A 13 -19.97 -61.95 11.74
C PRO A 13 -18.51 -61.48 12.07
N ALA A 14 -18.34 -61.08 13.34
CA ALA A 14 -17.10 -60.72 14.04
C ALA A 14 -16.32 -61.93 14.61
N GLY A 15 -15.02 -61.74 14.93
CA GLY A 15 -14.37 -62.45 16.04
C GLY A 15 -12.84 -62.67 15.99
N THR A 16 -12.14 -62.16 17.01
CA THR A 16 -10.91 -62.66 17.69
C THR A 16 -9.58 -62.62 16.89
N GLY A 17 -8.40 -62.27 17.42
CA GLY A 17 -7.87 -62.00 18.75
C GLY A 17 -6.33 -62.14 18.72
N ALA A 18 -5.66 -61.62 19.76
CA ALA A 18 -4.29 -61.95 20.23
C ALA A 18 -3.03 -61.26 19.62
N ALA A 19 -2.55 -60.30 20.43
CA ALA A 19 -1.19 -59.86 20.76
C ALA A 19 0.04 -60.62 20.22
N SER A 20 1.03 -59.85 19.74
CA SER A 20 2.45 -60.03 20.12
C SER A 20 3.28 -58.75 19.85
N ALA A 21 4.11 -58.39 20.82
CA ALA A 21 5.30 -57.54 20.73
C ALA A 21 6.36 -58.20 21.63
N PRO A 22 7.68 -57.90 21.56
CA PRO A 22 8.40 -56.89 20.77
C PRO A 22 9.70 -57.43 20.07
N SER A 23 10.27 -56.72 19.10
CA SER A 23 11.75 -56.67 18.94
C SER A 23 12.21 -55.49 18.08
N ARG A 24 13.42 -54.99 18.40
CA ARG A 24 14.05 -53.73 17.99
C ARG A 24 14.66 -53.77 16.58
N ALA A 25 14.49 -52.69 15.82
CA ALA A 25 15.48 -52.12 14.88
C ALA A 25 15.06 -50.67 14.56
N SER A 26 15.66 -49.68 15.23
CA SER A 26 16.64 -48.74 14.68
C SER A 26 16.11 -47.74 13.64
N THR A 27 15.88 -46.51 14.14
CA THR A 27 16.33 -45.22 13.55
C THR A 27 15.99 -44.93 12.08
N THR A 28 14.90 -44.18 11.83
CA THR A 28 14.78 -43.15 10.76
C THR A 28 13.40 -42.46 10.75
N SER A 29 12.91 -41.91 11.88
CA SER A 29 11.61 -41.18 11.84
C SER A 29 11.52 -39.90 12.66
N GLU A 30 12.61 -39.37 13.22
CA GLU A 30 12.58 -38.09 13.95
C GLU A 30 12.99 -36.87 13.10
N LEU A 31 13.53 -37.08 11.89
CA LEU A 31 13.87 -35.98 10.99
C LEU A 31 12.66 -35.21 10.39
N PRO A 32 11.51 -35.85 10.04
CA PRO A 32 10.43 -35.12 9.37
C PRO A 32 9.70 -34.11 10.26
N ILE A 33 9.71 -34.32 11.58
CA ILE A 33 8.93 -33.50 12.53
C ILE A 33 9.73 -32.29 13.02
N ARG A 34 11.07 -32.41 13.13
CA ARG A 34 11.94 -31.24 13.35
C ARG A 34 12.02 -30.35 12.10
N LEU A 35 12.02 -30.92 10.89
CA LEU A 35 11.99 -30.13 9.66
C LEU A 35 10.67 -29.37 9.48
N ALA A 36 9.52 -29.90 9.90
CA ALA A 36 8.24 -29.20 9.77
C ALA A 36 8.13 -27.94 10.65
N VAL A 37 8.91 -27.87 11.74
CA VAL A 37 8.95 -26.68 12.61
C VAL A 37 10.07 -25.72 12.21
N VAL A 38 11.19 -26.23 11.69
CA VAL A 38 12.30 -25.39 11.19
C VAL A 38 12.00 -24.81 9.80
N ALA A 39 11.24 -25.48 8.93
CA ALA A 39 10.85 -24.96 7.61
C ALA A 39 9.84 -23.79 7.67
N CYS A 40 9.26 -23.52 8.84
CA CYS A 40 8.43 -22.32 9.09
C CYS A 40 9.24 -21.14 9.65
N VAL A 41 10.55 -21.31 9.85
CA VAL A 41 11.46 -20.25 10.29
C VAL A 41 12.57 -20.18 9.26
N GLY A 42 12.37 -19.38 8.21
CA GLY A 42 13.51 -18.83 7.47
C GLY A 42 14.43 -18.10 8.46
N GLU A 43 15.73 -18.11 8.19
CA GLU A 43 16.79 -17.63 9.08
C GLU A 43 16.74 -16.13 9.48
N ASP A 44 15.68 -15.41 9.14
CA ASP A 44 15.49 -14.00 9.53
C ASP A 44 14.39 -13.84 10.58
N GLY A 45 14.81 -13.90 11.86
CA GLY A 45 14.45 -12.93 12.91
C GLY A 45 12.98 -12.58 13.26
N ALA A 46 11.95 -13.19 12.66
CA ALA A 46 10.56 -12.78 12.88
C ALA A 46 9.93 -13.54 14.07
N ARG A 47 9.97 -12.95 15.27
CA ARG A 47 9.23 -13.45 16.46
C ARG A 47 7.70 -13.19 16.41
N ALA A 48 7.21 -12.45 15.42
CA ALA A 48 5.80 -12.06 15.28
C ALA A 48 4.85 -13.09 14.62
N PRO A 49 5.23 -13.87 13.58
CA PRO A 49 4.28 -14.69 12.82
C PRO A 49 3.72 -15.90 13.59
N LEU A 50 4.50 -16.45 14.53
CA LEU A 50 4.11 -17.63 15.31
C LEU A 50 2.96 -17.33 16.30
N ARG A 51 2.90 -16.07 16.76
CA ARG A 51 1.94 -15.59 17.77
C ARG A 51 0.52 -15.52 17.24
N GLU A 52 0.34 -15.29 15.94
CA GLU A 52 -0.96 -15.15 15.29
C GLU A 52 -1.44 -16.47 14.67
N TYR A 53 -0.51 -17.27 14.13
CA TYR A 53 -0.77 -18.62 13.63
C TYR A 53 -1.28 -19.57 14.73
N LEU A 54 -0.64 -19.57 15.91
CA LEU A 54 -1.06 -20.40 17.05
C LEU A 54 -2.36 -19.91 17.69
N ARG A 55 -2.68 -18.61 17.60
CA ARG A 55 -3.88 -18.02 18.22
C ARG A 55 -5.15 -18.27 17.42
N LEU A 56 -5.06 -18.29 16.08
CA LEU A 56 -6.22 -18.44 15.18
C LEU A 56 -6.53 -19.88 14.78
N ARG A 57 -5.53 -20.77 14.69
CA ARG A 57 -5.69 -22.10 14.05
C ARG A 57 -5.41 -23.30 14.95
N ALA A 58 -4.77 -23.12 16.12
CA ALA A 58 -4.40 -24.25 16.97
C ALA A 58 -5.60 -25.00 17.59
N PRO A 59 -6.72 -24.36 18.01
CA PRO A 59 -7.87 -25.10 18.53
C PRO A 59 -8.58 -25.90 17.43
N ALA A 60 -8.79 -25.29 16.26
CA ALA A 60 -9.53 -25.89 15.15
C ALA A 60 -8.75 -27.01 14.42
N ALA A 61 -7.42 -26.96 14.42
CA ALA A 61 -6.58 -27.99 13.78
C ALA A 61 -6.46 -29.29 14.62
N LEU A 62 -6.83 -29.26 15.90
CA LEU A 62 -6.70 -30.40 16.82
C LEU A 62 -7.92 -31.33 16.83
N ASP A 63 -9.08 -30.86 16.38
CA ASP A 63 -10.33 -31.63 16.36
C ASP A 63 -10.40 -32.65 15.20
N GLY A 64 -9.56 -32.51 14.17
CA GLY A 64 -9.52 -33.41 13.00
C GLY A 64 -8.52 -34.57 13.08
N LEU A 65 -7.77 -34.72 14.18
CA LEU A 65 -6.72 -35.75 14.31
C LEU A 65 -7.26 -36.99 15.04
N SER A 66 -7.53 -38.06 14.27
CA SER A 66 -7.97 -39.37 14.76
C SER A 66 -6.82 -40.24 15.30
N ASP A 67 -7.20 -41.30 16.01
CA ASP A 67 -6.48 -41.95 17.09
C ASP A 67 -5.31 -42.85 16.68
N LEU A 68 -4.09 -42.33 16.81
CA LEU A 68 -2.94 -43.04 17.41
C LEU A 68 -1.78 -42.09 17.76
N HIS A 69 -1.64 -40.96 17.04
CA HIS A 69 -0.59 -39.94 17.28
C HIS A 69 -1.12 -38.62 17.87
N GLY A 70 -2.45 -38.42 17.88
CA GLY A 70 -3.08 -37.19 18.37
C GLY A 70 -2.90 -36.92 19.87
N GLY A 71 -2.75 -37.96 20.70
CA GLY A 71 -2.58 -37.79 22.15
C GLY A 71 -1.26 -37.11 22.56
N ARG A 72 -0.14 -37.52 21.95
CA ARG A 72 1.19 -36.94 22.23
C ARG A 72 1.35 -35.55 21.63
N LEU A 73 0.80 -35.33 20.43
CA LEU A 73 0.81 -34.02 19.79
C LEU A 73 -0.08 -33.02 20.55
N ARG A 74 -1.28 -33.44 21.00
CA ARG A 74 -2.15 -32.63 21.88
C ARG A 74 -1.47 -32.29 23.20
N ALA A 75 -0.70 -33.22 23.79
CA ALA A 75 0.05 -32.98 25.01
C ALA A 75 1.23 -31.99 24.81
N ALA A 76 1.99 -32.12 23.72
CA ALA A 76 3.09 -31.21 23.39
C ALA A 76 2.60 -29.79 23.09
N VAL A 77 1.50 -29.65 22.34
CA VAL A 77 0.88 -28.35 22.03
C VAL A 77 0.28 -27.71 23.29
N LYS A 78 -0.36 -28.50 24.17
CA LYS A 78 -0.83 -27.99 25.48
C LYS A 78 0.32 -27.55 26.39
N ALA A 79 1.44 -28.27 26.40
CA ALA A 79 2.62 -27.89 27.18
C ALA A 79 3.23 -26.58 26.65
N LEU A 80 3.37 -26.44 25.32
CA LEU A 80 3.88 -25.22 24.69
C LEU A 80 2.96 -24.01 24.95
N ALA A 81 1.64 -24.20 24.90
CA ALA A 81 0.66 -23.17 25.20
C ALA A 81 0.68 -22.77 26.69
N ALA A 82 0.89 -23.72 27.61
CA ALA A 82 1.01 -23.45 29.04
C ALA A 82 2.32 -22.72 29.38
N ASP A 83 3.44 -23.06 28.74
CA ASP A 83 4.71 -22.34 28.88
C ASP A 83 4.61 -20.92 28.31
N TYR A 84 3.89 -20.74 27.20
CA TYR A 84 3.63 -19.43 26.62
C TYR A 84 2.69 -18.57 27.48
N ALA A 85 1.66 -19.16 28.08
CA ALA A 85 0.78 -18.48 29.03
C ALA A 85 1.53 -18.08 30.32
N ARG A 86 2.47 -18.91 30.79
CA ARG A 86 3.37 -18.57 31.91
C ARG A 86 4.36 -17.45 31.54
N ALA A 87 4.87 -17.43 30.31
CA ALA A 87 5.72 -16.35 29.81
C ALA A 87 4.96 -15.01 29.65
N LEU A 88 3.66 -15.06 29.36
CA LEU A 88 2.78 -13.88 29.31
C LEU A 88 2.31 -13.39 30.69
N ALA A 89 2.21 -14.30 31.68
CA ALA A 89 1.81 -14.00 33.05
C ALA A 89 3.00 -13.66 33.98
N ALA A 90 4.24 -13.80 33.50
CA ALA A 90 5.39 -13.24 34.18
C ALA A 90 5.24 -11.70 34.18
N PRO A 91 5.20 -11.04 35.36
CA PRO A 91 5.15 -9.59 35.39
C PRO A 91 6.35 -9.08 34.61
N ALA A 92 6.11 -8.24 33.60
CA ALA A 92 7.17 -7.50 32.96
C ALA A 92 7.95 -6.83 34.10
N ALA A 93 9.19 -7.26 34.33
CA ALA A 93 10.11 -6.46 35.10
C ALA A 93 10.12 -5.12 34.38
N ALA A 94 9.47 -4.12 35.01
CA ALA A 94 9.47 -2.77 34.49
C ALA A 94 10.93 -2.45 34.15
N PRO A 95 11.24 -1.98 32.92
CA PRO A 95 12.57 -1.46 32.68
C PRO A 95 12.72 -0.33 33.70
N ARG A 96 13.54 -0.57 34.73
CA ARG A 96 13.99 0.52 35.60
C ARG A 96 14.66 1.47 34.65
N ALA A 97 14.01 2.62 34.43
CA ALA A 97 14.64 3.75 33.79
C ALA A 97 16.01 3.91 34.48
N PRO A 98 17.13 3.95 33.72
CA PRO A 98 18.37 4.39 34.33
C PRO A 98 18.08 5.75 34.98
N PRO A 99 18.55 6.02 36.22
CA PRO A 99 18.46 7.37 36.76
C PRO A 99 19.08 8.31 35.71
N PRO A 100 18.53 9.53 35.51
CA PRO A 100 18.97 10.42 34.45
C PRO A 100 20.48 10.64 34.60
N SER A 101 21.28 9.95 33.79
CA SER A 101 22.71 10.18 33.75
C SER A 101 22.88 11.51 33.03
N ALA A 102 23.24 12.54 33.80
CA ALA A 102 23.65 13.88 33.39
C ALA A 102 23.36 14.17 31.90
N ALA A 103 22.13 14.61 31.62
CA ALA A 103 21.68 14.95 30.28
C ALA A 103 22.67 15.96 29.66
N SER A 104 23.25 15.62 28.51
CA SER A 104 23.88 16.62 27.65
C SER A 104 22.84 17.71 27.34
N PRO A 105 23.21 19.00 27.34
CA PRO A 105 22.26 20.09 27.17
C PRO A 105 21.54 20.01 25.80
N PRO A 106 20.31 20.55 25.69
CA PRO A 106 19.57 20.60 24.44
C PRO A 106 20.42 21.21 23.33
N ALA A 107 20.39 20.58 22.15
CA ALA A 107 21.18 21.02 21.01
C ALA A 107 20.44 22.12 20.25
N ARG A 108 21.02 23.32 20.17
CA ARG A 108 20.54 24.35 19.25
C ARG A 108 20.81 23.90 17.81
N ILE A 109 19.76 23.65 17.05
CA ILE A 109 19.84 23.21 15.66
C ILE A 109 19.65 24.45 14.78
N ALA A 110 20.73 24.90 14.13
CA ALA A 110 20.72 26.14 13.36
C ALA A 110 19.66 26.13 12.26
N GLU A 111 19.63 25.07 11.45
CA GLU A 111 18.73 24.94 10.32
C GLU A 111 17.39 24.33 10.71
N ALA A 112 16.30 25.09 10.55
CA ALA A 112 14.95 24.63 10.88
C ALA A 112 14.47 23.44 10.06
N ALA A 113 14.99 23.26 8.84
CA ALA A 113 14.68 22.09 8.00
C ALA A 113 15.20 20.77 8.61
N LEU A 114 16.24 20.83 9.45
CA LEU A 114 16.82 19.68 10.15
C LEU A 114 16.22 19.45 11.54
N ARG A 115 15.04 20.01 11.81
CA ARG A 115 14.31 19.86 13.08
C ARG A 115 13.10 18.96 12.90
N GLY A 116 13.29 17.76 12.35
CA GLY A 116 12.25 16.73 12.32
C GLY A 116 12.02 16.14 13.71
N ILE A 117 10.80 15.69 14.03
CA ILE A 117 10.41 15.05 15.29
C ILE A 117 10.12 13.56 15.07
N SER A 118 10.62 12.69 15.94
CA SER A 118 10.28 11.25 15.89
C SER A 118 8.95 10.97 16.60
N LEU A 119 8.31 9.84 16.31
CA LEU A 119 7.08 9.46 17.00
C LEU A 119 7.26 9.33 18.52
N PRO A 120 8.34 8.74 19.06
CA PRO A 120 8.61 8.71 20.50
C PRO A 120 8.75 10.10 21.13
N GLN A 121 9.44 11.04 20.45
CA GLN A 121 9.57 12.42 20.91
C GLN A 121 8.21 13.13 20.93
N LEU A 122 7.43 12.99 19.86
CA LEU A 122 6.10 13.58 19.74
C LEU A 122 5.14 13.06 20.81
N ARG A 123 5.10 11.74 21.03
CA ARG A 123 4.29 11.10 22.09
C ARG A 123 4.69 11.62 23.47
N THR A 124 5.99 11.71 23.74
CA THR A 124 6.50 12.20 25.03
C THR A 124 6.01 13.62 25.31
N PHE A 125 6.18 14.52 24.32
CA PHE A 125 5.75 15.92 24.46
C PHE A 125 4.23 16.05 24.63
N LEU A 126 3.44 15.32 23.82
CA LEU A 126 1.98 15.41 23.88
C LEU A 126 1.40 14.72 25.12
N ALA A 127 2.05 13.69 25.67
CA ALA A 127 1.66 13.10 26.94
C ALA A 127 1.82 14.10 28.09
N GLU A 128 2.92 14.86 28.12
CA GLU A 128 3.12 15.93 29.11
C GLU A 128 2.09 17.05 28.93
N ALA A 129 1.86 17.50 27.70
CA ALA A 129 0.84 18.51 27.41
C ALA A 129 -0.56 18.04 27.81
N GLY A 130 -0.91 16.76 27.57
CA GLY A 130 -2.17 16.17 27.97
C GLY A 130 -2.34 16.09 29.49
N ALA A 131 -1.29 15.71 30.22
CA ALA A 131 -1.30 15.73 31.68
C ALA A 131 -1.55 17.16 32.21
N ARG A 132 -0.85 18.15 31.65
CA ARG A 132 -1.04 19.57 31.98
C ARG A 132 -2.44 20.06 31.66
N CYS A 133 -3.00 19.67 30.52
CA CYS A 133 -4.36 20.01 30.11
C CYS A 133 -5.39 19.65 31.18
N VAL A 134 -5.25 18.46 31.79
CA VAL A 134 -6.13 17.98 32.85
C VAL A 134 -5.85 18.70 34.17
N THR A 135 -4.59 18.81 34.60
CA THR A 135 -4.24 19.40 35.90
C THR A 135 -4.50 20.90 35.96
N GLU A 136 -4.21 21.61 34.87
CA GLU A 136 -4.39 23.07 34.75
C GLU A 136 -5.80 23.45 34.26
N ARG A 137 -6.67 22.46 34.02
CA ARG A 137 -8.05 22.63 33.55
C ARG A 137 -8.16 23.53 32.32
N TRP A 138 -7.43 23.20 31.25
CA TRP A 138 -7.49 23.97 30.01
C TRP A 138 -8.90 23.97 29.40
N THR A 139 -9.27 25.10 28.79
CA THR A 139 -10.56 25.29 28.13
C THR A 139 -10.39 25.66 26.66
N SER A 140 -11.34 25.24 25.83
CA SER A 140 -11.42 25.64 24.43
C SER A 140 -11.74 27.13 24.31
N ARG A 141 -11.72 27.67 23.08
CA ARG A 141 -12.20 29.04 22.83
C ARG A 141 -13.68 29.24 23.15
N SER A 142 -14.50 28.19 23.08
CA SER A 142 -15.91 28.20 23.47
C SER A 142 -16.12 28.03 24.98
N GLY A 143 -15.05 27.85 25.77
CA GLY A 143 -15.11 27.69 27.22
C GLY A 143 -15.35 26.24 27.69
N GLU A 144 -15.34 25.27 26.78
CA GLU A 144 -15.51 23.85 27.10
C GLU A 144 -14.23 23.27 27.71
N GLN A 145 -14.37 22.38 28.69
CA GLN A 145 -13.25 21.71 29.33
C GLN A 145 -12.54 20.77 28.35
N LEU A 146 -11.25 20.97 28.13
CA LEU A 146 -10.42 20.14 27.25
C LEU A 146 -9.87 18.91 27.98
N THR A 147 -9.62 17.85 27.21
CA THR A 147 -8.94 16.61 27.64
C THR A 147 -7.75 16.33 26.73
N SER A 148 -6.95 15.32 27.06
CA SER A 148 -5.88 14.84 26.18
C SER A 148 -6.37 14.37 24.80
N GLU A 149 -7.64 13.97 24.70
CA GLU A 149 -8.25 13.53 23.43
C GLU A 149 -8.89 14.68 22.64
N THR A 150 -9.20 15.82 23.26
CA THR A 150 -9.92 16.93 22.60
C THR A 150 -9.07 18.18 22.39
N MET A 151 -7.89 18.28 22.99
CA MET A 151 -6.99 19.41 22.79
C MET A 151 -6.48 19.47 21.34
N THR A 152 -6.62 20.64 20.73
CA THR A 152 -6.12 20.90 19.36
C THR A 152 -4.68 21.39 19.40
N LEU A 153 -4.01 21.43 18.25
CA LEU A 153 -2.68 22.02 18.19
C LEU A 153 -2.70 23.52 18.46
N TYR A 154 -3.81 24.24 18.22
CA TYR A 154 -3.95 25.62 18.70
C TYR A 154 -3.88 25.72 20.22
N ASP A 155 -4.50 24.79 20.94
CA ASP A 155 -4.49 24.78 22.42
C ASP A 155 -3.10 24.45 22.95
N VAL A 156 -2.47 23.41 22.40
CA VAL A 156 -1.10 23.00 22.75
C VAL A 156 -0.09 24.09 22.39
N ALA A 157 -0.25 24.75 21.24
CA ALA A 157 0.61 25.84 20.82
C ALA A 157 0.56 27.02 21.81
N ALA A 158 -0.64 27.43 22.21
CA ALA A 158 -0.82 28.56 23.13
C ALA A 158 -0.33 28.26 24.55
N ARG A 159 -0.50 27.03 25.05
CA ARG A 159 -0.33 26.70 26.48
C ARG A 159 0.91 25.85 26.80
N ALA A 160 1.52 25.23 25.81
CA ALA A 160 2.75 24.46 25.97
C ALA A 160 3.90 24.96 25.08
N ILE A 161 3.67 25.07 23.77
CA ILE A 161 4.77 25.37 22.82
C ILE A 161 5.26 26.81 22.98
N ALA A 162 4.36 27.80 22.93
CA ALA A 162 4.77 29.21 23.02
C ALA A 162 5.44 29.56 24.37
N PRO A 163 4.91 29.13 25.53
CA PRO A 163 5.60 29.34 26.81
C PRO A 163 6.96 28.64 26.89
N LEU A 164 7.10 27.44 26.33
CA LEU A 164 8.38 26.74 26.25
C LEU A 164 9.39 27.53 25.40
N ALA A 165 8.97 27.98 24.21
CA ALA A 165 9.81 28.73 23.29
C ALA A 165 10.20 30.11 23.83
N GLN A 166 9.33 30.76 24.62
CA GLN A 166 9.65 32.01 25.31
C GLN A 166 10.70 31.81 26.40
N ARG A 167 10.57 30.73 27.20
CA ARG A 167 11.48 30.46 28.32
C ARG A 167 12.86 29.98 27.86
N THR A 168 12.93 29.22 26.76
CA THR A 168 14.16 28.56 26.31
C THR A 168 14.81 29.21 25.10
N GLY A 169 14.05 29.95 24.28
CA GLY A 169 14.51 30.42 22.97
C GLY A 169 14.77 29.29 21.96
N LEU A 170 14.18 28.10 22.19
CA LEU A 170 14.32 26.90 21.37
C LEU A 170 12.95 26.44 20.86
N SER A 171 12.93 25.65 19.78
CA SER A 171 11.73 24.92 19.35
C SER A 171 11.52 23.66 20.20
N VAL A 172 10.33 23.03 20.10
CA VAL A 172 10.05 21.77 20.80
C VAL A 172 11.07 20.70 20.42
N VAL A 173 11.38 20.58 19.13
CA VAL A 173 12.36 19.60 18.65
C VAL A 173 13.73 19.85 19.26
N GLU A 174 14.21 21.10 19.29
CA GLU A 174 15.52 21.43 19.88
C GLU A 174 15.60 21.10 21.39
N THR A 175 14.47 21.11 22.11
CA THR A 175 14.43 20.69 23.53
C THR A 175 14.51 19.18 23.73
N LEU A 176 14.17 18.38 22.72
CA LEU A 176 14.10 16.92 22.78
C LEU A 176 15.25 16.24 22.01
N ALA A 177 15.81 16.94 21.03
CA ALA A 177 16.82 16.43 20.11
C ALA A 177 18.22 16.49 20.71
N ARG A 178 19.07 15.54 20.28
CA ARG A 178 20.50 15.49 20.63
C ARG A 178 21.41 16.10 19.55
N GLY A 179 20.84 16.48 18.42
CA GLY A 179 21.53 17.02 17.25
C GLY A 179 20.56 17.22 16.08
N PRO A 180 21.06 17.56 14.88
CA PRO A 180 20.24 17.66 13.68
C PRO A 180 19.48 16.36 13.39
N GLN A 181 18.18 16.49 13.09
CA GLN A 181 17.24 15.39 12.81
C GLN A 181 16.63 15.62 11.41
N PRO A 182 17.30 15.19 10.32
CA PRO A 182 16.78 15.36 8.96
C PRO A 182 15.46 14.58 8.80
N PRO A 183 14.38 15.23 8.33
CA PRO A 183 13.09 14.59 8.18
C PRO A 183 13.05 13.68 6.95
N ALA A 184 12.45 12.50 7.10
CA ALA A 184 12.09 11.64 5.97
C ALA A 184 10.73 12.03 5.38
N TRP A 185 9.84 12.59 6.21
CA TRP A 185 8.46 12.92 5.82
C TRP A 185 8.08 14.33 6.25
N PHE A 186 7.50 15.10 5.34
CA PHE A 186 6.89 16.38 5.64
C PHE A 186 5.43 16.16 6.06
N VAL A 187 4.92 16.89 7.05
CA VAL A 187 3.53 16.75 7.50
C VAL A 187 2.75 18.03 7.20
N SER A 188 1.81 17.93 6.25
CA SER A 188 0.83 18.97 5.96
C SER A 188 -0.45 18.69 6.75
N HIS A 189 -0.87 19.63 7.59
CA HIS A 189 -2.02 19.43 8.47
C HIS A 189 -2.63 20.75 8.93
N TRP A 190 -3.87 20.69 9.43
CA TRP A 190 -4.53 21.83 10.07
C TRP A 190 -4.44 21.74 11.60
N TRP A 191 -4.18 22.86 12.25
CA TRP A 191 -3.94 22.90 13.71
C TRP A 191 -5.18 22.75 14.58
N GLY A 192 -6.38 22.81 13.99
CA GLY A 192 -7.64 22.72 14.74
C GLY A 192 -8.19 21.31 14.93
N GLU A 193 -7.52 20.30 14.36
CA GLU A 193 -7.84 18.90 14.64
C GLU A 193 -7.31 18.50 16.03
N PRO A 194 -7.99 17.57 16.75
CA PRO A 194 -7.45 17.00 17.96
C PRO A 194 -6.04 16.43 17.76
N THR A 195 -5.11 16.79 18.64
CA THR A 195 -3.72 16.30 18.55
C THR A 195 -3.62 14.77 18.66
N ALA A 196 -4.56 14.14 19.36
CA ALA A 196 -4.65 12.68 19.44
C ALA A 196 -4.95 12.05 18.06
N ASP A 197 -5.84 12.64 17.27
CA ASP A 197 -6.17 12.20 15.92
C ASP A 197 -4.99 12.40 14.95
N PHE A 198 -4.32 13.55 15.07
CA PHE A 198 -3.09 13.83 14.35
C PHE A 198 -1.99 12.78 14.61
N VAL A 199 -1.74 12.44 15.87
CA VAL A 199 -0.74 11.41 16.22
C VAL A 199 -1.16 10.05 15.68
N ARG A 200 -2.43 9.67 15.85
CA ARG A 200 -2.98 8.41 15.31
C ARG A 200 -2.71 8.28 13.80
N CYS A 201 -2.90 9.34 13.02
CA CYS A 201 -2.58 9.35 11.60
C CYS A 201 -1.10 9.04 11.32
N LEU A 202 -0.17 9.68 12.04
CA LEU A 202 1.26 9.46 11.84
C LEU A 202 1.71 8.06 12.30
N GLU A 203 1.11 7.51 13.35
CA GLU A 203 1.37 6.15 13.80
C GLU A 203 0.93 5.10 12.78
N VAL A 204 -0.27 5.26 12.21
CA VAL A 204 -0.74 4.36 11.15
C VAL A 204 0.10 4.54 9.90
N HIS A 205 0.47 5.76 9.52
CA HIS A 205 1.39 6.00 8.41
C HIS A 205 2.74 5.29 8.62
N SER A 206 3.34 5.42 9.80
CA SER A 206 4.60 4.74 10.13
C SER A 206 4.50 3.23 10.00
N LYS A 207 3.40 2.64 10.49
CA LYS A 207 3.11 1.20 10.37
C LYS A 207 2.90 0.79 8.91
N ASP A 208 2.09 1.53 8.17
CA ASP A 208 1.78 1.27 6.77
C ASP A 208 3.06 1.33 5.92
N ARG A 209 3.96 2.28 6.18
CA ARG A 209 5.24 2.38 5.47
C ARG A 209 6.35 1.47 6.02
N GLY A 210 6.11 0.78 7.13
CA GLY A 210 7.09 -0.10 7.77
C GLY A 210 8.33 0.66 8.27
N LEU A 211 8.14 1.90 8.76
CA LEU A 211 9.22 2.78 9.16
C LEU A 211 9.72 2.45 10.57
N ASP A 212 11.03 2.60 10.78
CA ASP A 212 11.65 2.55 12.10
C ASP A 212 11.34 3.86 12.85
N GLU A 213 10.50 3.78 13.89
CA GLU A 213 10.05 4.96 14.65
C GLU A 213 11.18 5.70 15.37
N ASP A 214 12.30 5.04 15.68
CA ASP A 214 13.45 5.63 16.37
C ASP A 214 14.42 6.33 15.39
N ALA A 215 14.42 5.90 14.12
CA ALA A 215 15.28 6.44 13.07
C ALA A 215 14.55 7.38 12.09
N THR A 216 13.22 7.42 12.12
CA THR A 216 12.39 8.22 11.20
C THR A 216 11.91 9.51 11.86
N TYR A 217 12.11 10.62 11.16
CA TYR A 217 11.67 11.94 11.61
C TYR A 217 10.61 12.54 10.68
N TYR A 218 9.59 13.13 11.28
CA TYR A 218 8.55 13.89 10.62
C TYR A 218 8.80 15.39 10.79
N TRP A 219 8.71 16.18 9.73
CA TRP A 219 8.77 17.63 9.85
C TRP A 219 7.37 18.21 10.07
N VAL A 220 7.16 18.85 11.23
CA VAL A 220 5.89 19.45 11.61
C VAL A 220 6.13 20.88 12.05
N CYS A 221 5.49 21.84 11.39
CA CYS A 221 5.80 23.26 11.54
C CYS A 221 5.73 23.78 12.98
N ALA A 222 4.71 23.38 13.75
CA ALA A 222 4.52 23.85 15.12
C ALA A 222 5.65 23.43 16.06
N TYR A 223 6.21 22.24 15.87
CA TYR A 223 7.26 21.68 16.73
C TYR A 223 8.68 22.04 16.25
N ALA A 224 8.87 22.19 14.94
CA ALA A 224 10.16 22.50 14.32
C ALA A 224 10.55 23.99 14.47
N LEU A 225 9.59 24.90 14.31
CA LEU A 225 9.85 26.35 14.32
C LEU A 225 9.90 26.92 15.73
N ARG A 226 10.76 27.92 15.94
CA ARG A 226 10.81 28.68 17.19
C ARG A 226 9.64 29.66 17.21
N GLN A 227 8.55 29.28 17.87
CA GLN A 227 7.31 30.08 17.89
C GLN A 227 7.51 31.50 18.46
N SER A 228 8.48 31.70 19.35
CA SER A 228 8.82 33.03 19.89
C SER A 228 9.56 33.94 18.89
N ALA A 229 10.10 33.39 17.81
CA ALA A 229 10.87 34.10 16.79
C ALA A 229 10.41 33.71 15.37
N LEU A 230 9.10 33.44 15.19
CA LEU A 230 8.56 32.93 13.93
C LEU A 230 8.84 33.87 12.75
N GLY A 231 8.74 35.19 12.97
CA GLY A 231 9.07 36.19 11.95
C GLY A 231 10.51 36.08 11.44
N ASP A 232 11.45 35.67 12.30
CA ASP A 232 12.86 35.49 11.95
C ASP A 232 13.10 34.21 11.18
N GLU A 233 12.43 33.13 11.58
CA GLU A 233 12.46 31.83 10.91
C GLU A 233 11.88 31.91 9.49
N LEU A 234 10.92 32.80 9.24
CA LEU A 234 10.25 32.97 7.96
C LEU A 234 10.83 34.10 7.09
N ARG A 235 11.95 34.73 7.49
CA ARG A 235 12.62 35.75 6.66
C ARG A 235 13.15 35.14 5.36
N GLY A 236 13.07 35.90 4.27
CA GLY A 236 13.60 35.51 2.96
C GLY A 236 12.53 35.23 1.90
N GLY A 237 11.25 35.19 2.28
CA GLY A 237 10.13 34.98 1.36
C GLY A 237 9.67 33.53 1.30
N VAL A 238 8.48 33.34 0.73
CA VAL A 238 7.73 32.07 0.77
C VAL A 238 8.50 30.91 0.14
N GLY A 239 9.18 31.15 -1.00
CA GLY A 239 9.91 30.13 -1.78
C GLY A 239 11.23 29.63 -1.19
N VAL A 240 11.77 30.27 -0.14
CA VAL A 240 12.99 29.82 0.57
C VAL A 240 12.74 29.56 2.06
N SER A 241 11.46 29.49 2.42
CA SER A 241 11.02 29.25 3.77
C SER A 241 11.52 27.90 4.30
N PRO A 242 11.59 27.73 5.64
CA PRO A 242 11.91 26.43 6.24
C PRO A 242 11.01 25.28 5.76
N PHE A 243 9.75 25.57 5.38
CA PHE A 243 8.82 24.59 4.83
C PHE A 243 9.34 24.00 3.53
N VAL A 244 9.69 24.87 2.57
CA VAL A 244 10.19 24.46 1.24
C VAL A 244 11.48 23.66 1.39
N ARG A 245 12.39 24.12 2.26
CA ARG A 245 13.64 23.40 2.54
C ARG A 245 13.41 22.04 3.20
N ALA A 246 12.47 21.93 4.13
CA ALA A 246 12.12 20.64 4.72
C ALA A 246 11.55 19.67 3.67
N ILE A 247 10.61 20.12 2.84
CA ILE A 247 10.04 19.33 1.72
C ILE A 247 11.14 18.84 0.77
N GLN A 248 12.17 19.66 0.51
CA GLN A 248 13.28 19.26 -0.36
C GLN A 248 14.12 18.10 0.19
N LEU A 249 14.20 17.97 1.52
CA LEU A 249 14.93 16.90 2.21
C LEU A 249 14.12 15.60 2.31
N CYS A 250 12.80 15.69 2.33
CA CYS A 250 11.91 14.55 2.52
C CYS A 250 11.80 13.64 1.28
N ASP A 251 11.46 12.39 1.54
CA ASP A 251 11.05 11.40 0.53
C ASP A 251 9.58 11.55 0.14
N GLY A 252 8.77 12.14 1.02
CA GLY A 252 7.35 12.37 0.76
C GLY A 252 6.66 13.31 1.75
N THR A 253 5.42 13.63 1.43
CA THR A 253 4.50 14.41 2.26
C THR A 253 3.36 13.53 2.77
N VAL A 254 3.04 13.64 4.05
CA VAL A 254 1.81 13.11 4.66
C VAL A 254 0.83 14.28 4.87
N SER A 255 -0.30 14.25 4.17
CA SER A 255 -1.43 15.15 4.41
C SER A 255 -2.38 14.53 5.43
N VAL A 256 -2.49 15.14 6.60
CA VAL A 256 -3.46 14.75 7.63
C VAL A 256 -4.74 15.58 7.44
N LEU A 257 -5.85 14.89 7.17
CA LEU A 257 -7.15 15.50 6.91
C LEU A 257 -8.09 15.35 8.11
N ASP A 258 -8.57 16.49 8.58
CA ASP A 258 -9.67 16.60 9.53
C ASP A 258 -11.02 16.31 8.84
N ARG A 259 -12.11 16.27 9.62
CA ARG A 259 -13.48 16.00 9.14
C ARG A 259 -13.90 16.87 7.94
N GLY A 260 -13.45 18.12 7.88
CA GLY A 260 -13.78 19.04 6.81
C GLY A 260 -12.74 19.11 5.70
N ALA A 261 -11.63 18.35 5.79
CA ALA A 261 -10.41 18.56 5.03
C ALA A 261 -10.02 20.05 4.97
N ILE A 262 -10.13 20.76 6.10
CA ILE A 262 -9.83 22.19 6.23
C ILE A 262 -8.39 22.48 5.78
N ALA A 263 -7.46 21.53 5.93
CA ALA A 263 -6.12 21.68 5.38
C ALA A 263 -6.12 22.08 3.89
N THR A 264 -7.09 21.65 3.09
CA THR A 264 -7.16 22.02 1.66
C THR A 264 -7.71 23.43 1.43
N SER A 265 -8.23 24.12 2.45
CA SER A 265 -8.68 25.51 2.34
C SER A 265 -7.69 26.51 2.92
N ARG A 266 -6.54 26.09 3.48
CA ARG A 266 -5.56 27.00 4.10
C ARG A 266 -4.45 27.38 3.13
N ALA A 267 -4.12 28.67 3.06
CA ALA A 267 -3.14 29.19 2.09
C ALA A 267 -1.75 28.53 2.25
N TRP A 268 -1.27 28.40 3.49
CA TRP A 268 0.03 27.75 3.76
C TRP A 268 0.04 26.26 3.38
N CYS A 269 -1.05 25.53 3.64
CA CYS A 269 -1.18 24.14 3.19
C CYS A 269 -1.28 24.04 1.66
N ALA A 270 -1.87 25.03 0.99
CA ALA A 270 -1.89 25.09 -0.46
C ALA A 270 -0.47 25.28 -1.07
N LEU A 271 0.39 26.06 -0.41
CA LEU A 271 1.81 26.13 -0.77
C LEU A 271 2.52 24.78 -0.57
N GLU A 272 2.27 24.10 0.54
CA GLU A 272 2.84 22.77 0.81
C GLU A 272 2.41 21.75 -0.27
N LEU A 273 1.15 21.82 -0.70
CA LEU A 273 0.62 21.03 -1.81
C LEU A 273 1.26 21.43 -3.15
N PHE A 274 1.53 22.71 -3.39
CA PHE A 274 2.26 23.16 -4.57
C PHE A 274 3.66 22.57 -4.64
N GLU A 275 4.42 22.66 -3.55
CA GLU A 275 5.74 22.04 -3.49
C GLU A 275 5.62 20.52 -3.68
N THR A 276 4.72 19.88 -2.95
CA THR A 276 4.51 18.42 -3.00
C THR A 276 4.12 17.91 -4.39
N THR A 277 3.20 18.59 -5.09
CA THR A 277 2.53 18.04 -6.29
C THR A 277 3.01 18.63 -7.60
N ILE A 278 3.56 19.85 -7.60
CA ILE A 278 3.98 20.55 -8.82
C ILE A 278 5.51 20.69 -8.88
N SER A 279 6.15 21.10 -7.79
CA SER A 279 7.60 21.34 -7.76
C SER A 279 8.44 20.07 -7.67
N ARG A 280 7.91 18.98 -7.09
CA ARG A 280 8.65 17.74 -6.89
C ARG A 280 8.55 16.74 -8.06
N GLY A 281 9.57 15.88 -8.16
CA GLY A 281 9.71 14.88 -9.21
C GLY A 281 8.92 13.58 -8.96
N ALA A 282 9.01 12.64 -9.91
CA ALA A 282 8.24 11.39 -9.93
C ALA A 282 8.39 10.48 -8.69
N GLY A 283 9.50 10.62 -7.97
CA GLY A 283 9.84 9.80 -6.80
C GLY A 283 9.31 10.33 -5.47
N TYR A 284 8.75 11.55 -5.44
CA TYR A 284 8.26 12.13 -4.19
C TYR A 284 6.84 11.61 -3.89
N LEU A 285 6.67 11.02 -2.71
CA LEU A 285 5.42 10.36 -2.33
C LEU A 285 4.44 11.36 -1.70
N HIS A 286 3.14 11.20 -1.96
CA HIS A 286 2.10 11.99 -1.31
C HIS A 286 1.03 11.08 -0.68
N ASP A 287 1.11 10.90 0.63
CA ASP A 287 0.16 10.09 1.37
C ASP A 287 -0.90 10.95 2.06
N ILE A 288 -2.13 10.46 2.13
CA ILE A 288 -3.26 11.17 2.72
C ILE A 288 -3.85 10.29 3.82
N TYR A 289 -3.86 10.79 5.06
CA TYR A 289 -4.38 10.08 6.22
C TYR A 289 -5.49 10.86 6.89
N THR A 290 -6.44 10.14 7.50
CA THR A 290 -7.46 10.75 8.36
C THR A 290 -7.80 9.79 9.50
N ALA A 291 -7.97 10.34 10.71
CA ALA A 291 -8.49 9.62 11.87
C ALA A 291 -10.02 9.72 12.00
N HIS A 292 -10.69 10.28 10.99
CA HIS A 292 -12.14 10.39 10.98
C HIS A 292 -12.81 9.01 11.09
N GLU A 293 -14.00 8.99 11.70
CA GLU A 293 -14.68 7.76 12.08
C GLU A 293 -14.96 6.84 10.89
N HIS A 294 -14.46 5.62 11.00
CA HIS A 294 -14.75 4.51 10.10
C HIS A 294 -14.77 3.21 10.90
N VAL A 295 -15.20 2.12 10.25
CA VAL A 295 -15.27 0.78 10.84
C VAL A 295 -14.13 -0.05 10.25
N ASP A 296 -13.32 -0.69 11.10
CA ASP A 296 -12.33 -1.69 10.65
C ASP A 296 -12.97 -3.08 10.68
N ASP A 297 -13.27 -3.63 9.51
CA ASP A 297 -13.90 -4.94 9.36
C ASP A 297 -12.90 -6.11 9.42
N ARG A 298 -11.58 -5.87 9.59
CA ARG A 298 -10.55 -6.93 9.57
C ARG A 298 -10.61 -7.92 10.72
N ARG A 299 -11.28 -7.60 11.83
CA ARG A 299 -11.14 -8.33 13.11
C ARG A 299 -12.39 -9.06 13.60
N GLU A 300 -13.43 -9.23 12.77
CA GLU A 300 -14.74 -9.80 13.18
C GLU A 300 -15.35 -9.08 14.41
N GLN A 301 -14.87 -7.88 14.72
CA GLN A 301 -15.27 -7.02 15.82
C GLN A 301 -15.38 -5.62 15.25
N HIS A 302 -16.57 -5.02 15.30
CA HIS A 302 -16.80 -3.63 14.92
C HIS A 302 -16.13 -2.71 15.94
N GLU A 303 -14.81 -2.53 15.83
CA GLU A 303 -14.08 -1.55 16.61
C GLU A 303 -13.99 -0.23 15.82
N ARG A 304 -14.44 0.85 16.45
CA ARG A 304 -14.25 2.23 15.97
C ARG A 304 -12.76 2.57 16.18
N ARG A 305 -11.92 2.69 15.13
CA ARG A 305 -10.46 2.87 15.28
C ARG A 305 -9.76 3.68 14.17
N GLU A 306 -8.81 4.55 14.57
CA GLU A 306 -7.30 4.54 14.51
C GLU A 306 -6.62 5.33 13.39
N ALA A 307 -7.33 5.68 12.32
CA ALA A 307 -6.84 6.33 11.10
C ALA A 307 -6.55 5.37 9.94
N VAL A 308 -6.78 5.88 8.73
CA VAL A 308 -6.66 5.14 7.47
C VAL A 308 -6.04 6.05 6.42
N GLY A 309 -5.18 5.48 5.59
CA GLY A 309 -4.42 6.22 4.58
C GLY A 309 -4.71 5.80 3.15
N LEU A 310 -4.77 6.78 2.26
CA LEU A 310 -4.60 6.61 0.82
C LEU A 310 -3.13 6.88 0.51
N VAL A 311 -2.39 5.87 0.06
CA VAL A 311 -0.93 5.98 -0.08
C VAL A 311 -0.47 5.87 -1.53
N ASP A 312 0.60 6.57 -1.87
CA ASP A 312 1.29 6.35 -3.14
C ASP A 312 2.03 5.01 -3.15
N GLY A 313 1.79 4.21 -4.18
CA GLY A 313 2.35 2.85 -4.27
C GLY A 313 1.71 1.90 -3.26
N PHE A 314 2.51 1.02 -2.67
CA PHE A 314 2.05 0.02 -1.70
C PHE A 314 2.52 0.39 -0.30
N ALA A 315 1.64 0.19 0.69
CA ALA A 315 2.06 0.03 2.08
C ALA A 315 2.80 -1.31 2.25
N ALA A 316 3.70 -1.41 3.23
CA ALA A 316 4.30 -2.66 3.68
C ALA A 316 3.23 -3.71 4.04
N ALA A 317 2.12 -3.26 4.64
CA ALA A 317 0.97 -4.09 4.95
C ALA A 317 0.27 -4.65 3.70
N ASP A 318 0.38 -3.97 2.55
CA ASP A 318 -0.21 -4.41 1.29
C ASP A 318 0.60 -5.54 0.64
N ARG A 319 1.88 -5.72 1.01
CA ARG A 319 2.77 -6.79 0.49
C ARG A 319 2.89 -6.82 -1.04
N GLY A 320 2.77 -5.65 -1.68
CA GLY A 320 2.73 -5.54 -3.14
C GLY A 320 1.46 -6.11 -3.78
N ASP A 321 0.46 -6.48 -2.97
CA ASP A 321 -0.80 -7.04 -3.41
C ASP A 321 -1.85 -5.92 -3.58
N VAL A 322 -2.34 -5.80 -4.81
CA VAL A 322 -3.35 -4.80 -5.20
C VAL A 322 -4.65 -4.97 -4.41
N ASP A 323 -5.02 -6.19 -4.00
CA ASP A 323 -6.22 -6.42 -3.19
C ASP A 323 -6.07 -5.97 -1.78
N LEU A 324 -4.92 -6.25 -1.17
CA LEU A 324 -4.67 -5.84 0.21
C LEU A 324 -4.65 -4.31 0.30
N LYS A 325 -4.05 -3.65 -0.69
CA LYS A 325 -4.12 -2.19 -0.84
C LYS A 325 -5.56 -1.71 -1.00
N ALA A 326 -6.29 -2.23 -1.99
CA ALA A 326 -7.66 -1.82 -2.26
C ALA A 326 -8.59 -2.06 -1.06
N PHE A 327 -8.38 -3.16 -0.33
CA PHE A 327 -9.10 -3.50 0.90
C PHE A 327 -8.72 -2.60 2.09
N ARG A 328 -7.48 -2.11 2.18
CA ARG A 328 -7.12 -1.08 3.17
C ARG A 328 -7.83 0.23 2.86
N GLU A 329 -7.70 0.68 1.62
CA GLU A 329 -8.16 2.00 1.18
C GLU A 329 -9.68 2.11 1.05
N THR A 330 -10.41 1.00 0.91
CA THR A 330 -11.89 1.01 0.89
C THR A 330 -12.54 1.46 2.20
N HIS A 331 -11.80 1.48 3.31
CA HIS A 331 -12.30 1.99 4.59
C HIS A 331 -12.07 3.50 4.76
N PHE A 332 -11.38 4.14 3.80
CA PHE A 332 -11.16 5.60 3.86
C PHE A 332 -12.51 6.34 3.78
N PRO A 333 -12.79 7.28 4.70
CA PRO A 333 -14.05 8.01 4.72
C PRO A 333 -14.08 9.03 3.56
N LEU A 334 -14.53 8.56 2.40
CA LEU A 334 -14.58 9.36 1.17
C LEU A 334 -15.31 10.72 1.29
N PRO A 335 -16.37 10.90 2.11
CA PRO A 335 -16.97 12.22 2.30
C PRO A 335 -15.99 13.29 2.76
N THR A 336 -14.93 12.92 3.51
CA THR A 336 -13.86 13.83 3.94
C THR A 336 -13.14 14.49 2.77
N LEU A 337 -13.13 13.86 1.58
CA LEU A 337 -12.46 14.38 0.38
C LEU A 337 -13.30 15.38 -0.41
N ALA A 338 -14.58 15.55 -0.08
CA ALA A 338 -15.48 16.40 -0.86
C ALA A 338 -15.02 17.88 -0.88
N SER A 339 -14.51 18.40 0.25
CA SER A 339 -13.99 19.77 0.32
C SER A 339 -12.74 19.98 -0.54
N ALA A 340 -11.95 18.93 -0.76
CA ALA A 340 -10.73 18.99 -1.55
C ALA A 340 -11.02 19.05 -3.07
N GLU A 341 -12.18 18.57 -3.53
CA GLU A 341 -12.59 18.62 -4.94
C GLU A 341 -12.93 20.04 -5.42
N VAL A 342 -13.23 20.95 -4.49
CA VAL A 342 -13.51 22.36 -4.78
C VAL A 342 -12.30 23.28 -4.47
N PHE A 343 -11.12 22.68 -4.26
CA PHE A 343 -9.88 23.41 -3.98
C PHE A 343 -9.64 24.53 -4.99
N ALA A 344 -9.37 25.74 -4.50
CA ALA A 344 -8.96 26.87 -5.34
C ALA A 344 -8.02 27.75 -4.52
N LEU A 345 -6.77 27.88 -4.96
CA LEU A 345 -5.76 28.65 -4.20
C LEU A 345 -6.21 30.09 -3.91
N GLU A 346 -6.87 30.73 -4.88
CA GLU A 346 -7.39 32.11 -4.75
C GLU A 346 -8.42 32.30 -3.63
N ARG A 347 -9.07 31.21 -3.20
CA ARG A 347 -10.10 31.20 -2.13
C ARG A 347 -9.54 30.71 -0.80
N ALA A 348 -8.24 30.42 -0.74
CA ALA A 348 -7.63 29.85 0.45
C ALA A 348 -7.58 30.89 1.58
N GLU A 349 -7.85 30.43 2.79
CA GLU A 349 -7.84 31.24 3.99
C GLU A 349 -6.42 31.38 4.56
N ALA A 350 -6.04 32.61 4.88
CA ALA A 350 -4.82 32.92 5.60
C ALA A 350 -5.15 33.71 6.87
N ALA A 351 -4.38 33.49 7.94
CA ALA A 351 -4.51 34.30 9.15
C ALA A 351 -4.08 35.76 8.89
N GLN A 352 -3.11 35.96 8.00
CA GLN A 352 -2.69 37.26 7.50
C GLN A 352 -2.98 37.35 5.99
N PRO A 353 -3.80 38.31 5.51
CA PRO A 353 -4.09 38.43 4.07
C PRO A 353 -2.84 38.59 3.19
N ALA A 354 -1.76 39.18 3.73
CA ALA A 354 -0.48 39.31 3.05
C ALA A 354 0.16 37.96 2.71
N ASP A 355 -0.07 36.92 3.52
CA ASP A 355 0.47 35.58 3.26
C ASP A 355 -0.15 34.98 1.99
N LEU A 356 -1.47 35.12 1.82
CA LEU A 356 -2.15 34.62 0.62
C LEU A 356 -1.63 35.34 -0.63
N ALA A 357 -1.46 36.66 -0.58
CA ALA A 357 -0.90 37.42 -1.70
C ALA A 357 0.53 36.97 -2.04
N ALA A 358 1.36 36.73 -1.04
CA ALA A 358 2.72 36.24 -1.23
C ALA A 358 2.75 34.81 -1.80
N ILE A 359 1.85 33.93 -1.36
CA ILE A 359 1.72 32.56 -1.86
C ILE A 359 1.19 32.55 -3.30
N LEU A 360 0.16 33.34 -3.61
CA LEU A 360 -0.31 33.52 -4.99
C LEU A 360 0.80 34.04 -5.90
N GLY A 361 1.62 34.99 -5.42
CA GLY A 361 2.79 35.47 -6.15
C GLY A 361 3.87 34.39 -6.35
N ALA A 362 4.09 33.52 -5.35
CA ALA A 362 5.07 32.44 -5.43
C ALA A 362 4.64 31.31 -6.38
N VAL A 363 3.35 30.93 -6.35
CA VAL A 363 2.79 29.92 -7.26
C VAL A 363 2.65 30.48 -8.69
N GLY A 364 2.24 31.74 -8.81
CA GLY A 364 2.19 32.47 -10.07
C GLY A 364 1.42 31.75 -11.17
N ALA A 365 2.04 31.59 -12.34
CA ALA A 365 1.42 31.02 -13.53
C ALA A 365 1.03 29.53 -13.39
N GLU A 366 1.55 28.81 -12.40
CA GLU A 366 1.24 27.40 -12.16
C GLU A 366 -0.05 27.21 -11.35
N GLN A 367 -0.74 28.27 -10.92
CA GLN A 367 -1.96 28.18 -10.11
C GLN A 367 -3.05 27.30 -10.75
N PRO A 368 -3.43 27.45 -12.04
CA PRO A 368 -4.46 26.58 -12.62
C PRO A 368 -4.08 25.10 -12.61
N LEU A 369 -2.78 24.82 -12.74
CA LEU A 369 -2.25 23.47 -12.74
C LEU A 369 -2.22 22.87 -11.33
N LEU A 370 -1.87 23.68 -10.33
CA LEU A 370 -2.00 23.33 -8.92
C LEU A 370 -3.44 22.96 -8.59
N ASP A 371 -4.39 23.84 -8.93
CA ASP A 371 -5.81 23.64 -8.66
C ASP A 371 -6.31 22.34 -9.30
N ALA A 372 -6.01 22.11 -10.59
CA ALA A 372 -6.36 20.89 -11.29
C ALA A 372 -5.72 19.65 -10.66
N THR A 373 -4.44 19.71 -10.29
CA THR A 373 -3.69 18.57 -9.75
C THR A 373 -4.17 18.18 -8.35
N VAL A 374 -4.43 19.16 -7.48
CA VAL A 374 -4.97 18.91 -6.14
C VAL A 374 -6.38 18.33 -6.23
N ARG A 375 -7.27 18.93 -7.03
CA ARG A 375 -8.63 18.39 -7.24
C ARG A 375 -8.60 16.97 -7.80
N ALA A 376 -7.76 16.72 -8.80
CA ALA A 376 -7.62 15.39 -9.38
C ALA A 376 -7.07 14.39 -8.35
N ARG A 377 -6.06 14.77 -7.56
CA ARG A 377 -5.44 13.90 -6.56
C ARG A 377 -6.45 13.38 -5.54
N PHE A 378 -7.19 14.29 -4.91
CA PHE A 378 -8.21 13.92 -3.92
C PHE A 378 -9.46 13.31 -4.58
N GLY A 379 -9.83 13.77 -5.77
CA GLY A 379 -10.98 13.26 -6.49
C GLY A 379 -10.78 11.87 -7.08
N VAL A 380 -9.57 11.46 -7.46
CA VAL A 380 -9.29 10.09 -7.96
C VAL A 380 -9.63 9.03 -6.91
N ALA A 381 -9.44 9.31 -5.63
CA ALA A 381 -9.89 8.41 -4.56
C ALA A 381 -11.42 8.25 -4.51
N ARG A 382 -12.16 9.30 -4.90
CA ARG A 382 -13.63 9.27 -5.06
C ARG A 382 -14.10 8.83 -6.44
N LEU A 383 -13.20 8.76 -7.43
CA LEU A 383 -13.50 8.32 -8.79
C LEU A 383 -14.24 6.98 -8.78
N ARG A 384 -13.82 6.05 -7.91
CA ARG A 384 -14.52 4.79 -7.63
C ARG A 384 -16.02 5.00 -7.37
N THR A 385 -16.36 5.90 -6.46
CA THR A 385 -17.76 6.18 -6.08
C THR A 385 -18.51 6.92 -7.19
N LEU A 386 -17.87 7.89 -7.85
CA LEU A 386 -18.50 8.71 -8.89
C LEU A 386 -18.81 7.92 -10.17
N ILE A 387 -17.93 6.97 -10.51
CA ILE A 387 -18.05 6.12 -11.69
C ILE A 387 -19.05 4.98 -11.47
N CYS A 388 -19.11 4.41 -10.25
CA CYS A 388 -19.92 3.23 -9.97
C CYS A 388 -21.29 3.50 -9.34
N ARG A 389 -21.51 4.69 -8.76
CA ARG A 389 -22.83 5.11 -8.26
C ARG A 389 -23.48 6.07 -9.27
N GLY A 390 -24.80 6.23 -9.21
CA GLY A 390 -25.53 7.26 -9.98
C GLY A 390 -25.22 8.68 -9.51
N ALA A 391 -23.95 8.97 -9.21
CA ALA A 391 -23.47 10.29 -8.86
C ALA A 391 -23.80 11.27 -9.99
N ASP A 392 -23.98 12.54 -9.61
CA ASP A 392 -24.22 13.62 -10.55
C ASP A 392 -23.12 13.65 -11.61
N ASP A 393 -23.52 13.57 -12.87
CA ASP A 393 -22.64 13.67 -14.03
C ASP A 393 -21.81 14.97 -14.01
N ALA A 394 -22.29 16.03 -13.34
CA ALA A 394 -21.53 17.27 -13.15
C ALA A 394 -20.27 17.07 -12.30
N ALA A 395 -20.37 16.34 -11.17
CA ALA A 395 -19.22 16.07 -10.29
C ALA A 395 -18.18 15.18 -10.99
N LEU A 396 -18.66 14.17 -11.74
CA LEU A 396 -17.77 13.33 -12.54
C LEU A 396 -17.07 14.16 -13.63
N ARG A 397 -17.80 15.01 -14.38
CA ARG A 397 -17.20 15.89 -15.40
C ARG A 397 -16.15 16.83 -14.82
N ALA A 398 -16.46 17.48 -13.69
CA ALA A 398 -15.51 18.37 -13.01
C ALA A 398 -14.22 17.65 -12.62
N LEU A 399 -14.33 16.43 -12.10
CA LEU A 399 -13.16 15.60 -11.79
C LEU A 399 -12.39 15.20 -13.06
N LEU A 400 -13.08 14.82 -14.13
CA LEU A 400 -12.45 14.42 -15.37
C LEU A 400 -11.76 15.58 -16.09
N ASP A 401 -12.28 16.80 -15.96
CA ASP A 401 -11.62 18.01 -16.46
C ASP A 401 -10.39 18.37 -15.61
N ALA A 402 -10.48 18.26 -14.28
CA ALA A 402 -9.33 18.40 -13.39
C ALA A 402 -8.25 17.35 -13.70
N LEU A 403 -8.65 16.10 -13.94
CA LEU A 403 -7.76 15.00 -14.29
C LEU A 403 -7.00 15.30 -15.59
N ARG A 404 -7.71 15.74 -16.63
CA ARG A 404 -7.12 16.11 -17.93
C ARG A 404 -6.11 17.24 -17.82
N ALA A 405 -6.39 18.22 -16.94
CA ALA A 405 -5.54 19.39 -16.72
C ALA A 405 -4.44 19.16 -15.66
N SER A 406 -4.39 18.00 -15.00
CA SER A 406 -3.46 17.74 -13.89
C SER A 406 -2.05 17.30 -14.34
N ARG A 407 -1.10 17.29 -13.40
CA ARG A 407 0.20 16.59 -13.52
C ARG A 407 0.22 15.20 -12.88
N LEU A 408 -0.95 14.57 -12.67
CA LEU A 408 -0.96 13.24 -12.06
C LEU A 408 -0.19 12.23 -12.94
N ARG A 409 0.64 11.43 -12.27
CA ARG A 409 1.41 10.34 -12.89
C ARG A 409 0.79 8.98 -12.64
N LYS A 410 -0.07 8.87 -11.62
CA LYS A 410 -0.70 7.62 -11.21
C LYS A 410 -2.19 7.82 -11.06
N VAL A 411 -2.98 6.96 -11.69
CA VAL A 411 -4.43 6.94 -11.56
C VAL A 411 -4.87 5.51 -11.29
N SER A 412 -5.63 5.32 -10.21
CA SER A 412 -6.21 4.04 -9.84
C SER A 412 -7.69 4.20 -9.55
N THR A 413 -8.55 3.36 -10.13
CA THR A 413 -9.98 3.32 -9.78
C THR A 413 -10.28 2.44 -8.57
N GLY A 414 -9.30 1.67 -8.09
CA GLY A 414 -9.46 0.67 -7.03
C GLY A 414 -10.42 -0.49 -7.40
N ASN A 415 -10.55 -1.49 -6.52
CA ASN A 415 -11.47 -2.62 -6.72
C ASN A 415 -12.92 -2.19 -6.42
N SER A 416 -13.82 -2.23 -7.40
CA SER A 416 -15.26 -2.01 -7.20
C SER A 416 -16.05 -3.32 -7.27
N SER A 417 -17.06 -3.46 -6.40
CA SER A 417 -18.05 -4.53 -6.49
C SER A 417 -19.15 -4.23 -7.52
N SER A 418 -19.34 -2.96 -7.90
CA SER A 418 -20.27 -2.55 -8.95
C SER A 418 -19.51 -2.03 -10.17
N ALA A 419 -19.86 -2.58 -11.33
CA ALA A 419 -19.22 -2.27 -12.58
C ALA A 419 -19.77 -0.96 -13.16
N PRO A 420 -18.91 -0.01 -13.57
CA PRO A 420 -19.38 1.23 -14.15
C PRO A 420 -19.86 1.10 -15.60
N SER A 421 -20.62 2.08 -16.07
CA SER A 421 -21.08 2.09 -17.45
C SER A 421 -19.91 2.27 -18.43
N ALA A 422 -20.01 1.64 -19.60
CA ALA A 422 -19.04 1.79 -20.69
C ALA A 422 -18.78 3.26 -21.04
N ALA A 423 -19.82 4.09 -21.06
CA ALA A 423 -19.72 5.52 -21.37
C ALA A 423 -18.86 6.29 -20.34
N LYS A 424 -19.02 6.01 -19.04
CA LYS A 424 -18.22 6.66 -17.99
C LYS A 424 -16.75 6.22 -18.04
N LEU A 425 -16.50 4.94 -18.35
CA LEU A 425 -15.15 4.40 -18.54
C LEU A 425 -14.46 4.99 -19.79
N ALA A 426 -15.20 5.16 -20.89
CA ALA A 426 -14.69 5.81 -22.09
C ALA A 426 -14.31 7.27 -21.83
N LEU A 427 -15.18 8.01 -21.11
CA LEU A 427 -14.90 9.39 -20.73
C LEU A 427 -13.67 9.48 -19.80
N LEU A 428 -13.53 8.55 -18.86
CA LEU A 428 -12.35 8.44 -18.02
C LEU A 428 -11.07 8.28 -18.85
N CYS A 429 -11.05 7.33 -19.81
CA CYS A 429 -9.89 7.12 -20.69
C CYS A 429 -9.58 8.36 -21.55
N ALA A 430 -10.62 9.10 -21.96
CA ALA A 430 -10.48 10.35 -22.72
C ALA A 430 -9.99 11.55 -21.87
N SER A 431 -9.96 11.41 -20.56
CA SER A 431 -9.60 12.46 -19.61
C SER A 431 -8.30 12.21 -18.85
N MET A 432 -7.56 11.15 -19.20
CA MET A 432 -6.26 10.88 -18.61
C MET A 432 -5.25 11.99 -18.95
N PRO A 433 -4.41 12.41 -17.99
CA PRO A 433 -3.40 13.42 -18.25
C PRO A 433 -2.26 12.85 -19.12
N PRO A 434 -1.62 13.67 -19.98
CA PRO A 434 -0.48 13.23 -20.78
C PRO A 434 0.76 12.87 -19.93
N THR A 435 0.78 13.28 -18.66
CA THR A 435 1.82 12.94 -17.68
C THR A 435 1.65 11.55 -17.05
N LEU A 436 0.55 10.85 -17.35
CA LEU A 436 0.24 9.56 -16.73
C LEU A 436 1.30 8.51 -17.05
N GLU A 437 1.89 7.92 -16.01
CA GLU A 437 2.90 6.87 -16.06
C GLU A 437 2.32 5.51 -15.64
N GLU A 438 1.31 5.51 -14.76
CA GLU A 438 0.70 4.30 -14.21
C GLU A 438 -0.82 4.43 -14.22
N LEU A 439 -1.48 3.49 -14.91
CA LEU A 439 -2.93 3.37 -14.95
C LEU A 439 -3.35 2.03 -14.38
N ARG A 440 -4.08 2.05 -13.27
CA ARG A 440 -4.70 0.87 -12.68
C ARG A 440 -6.21 0.96 -12.77
N LEU A 441 -6.81 0.06 -13.53
CA LEU A 441 -8.26 -0.05 -13.69
C LEU A 441 -8.75 -1.44 -13.30
N PRO A 442 -8.39 -1.95 -12.10
CA PRO A 442 -8.75 -3.32 -11.74
C PRO A 442 -10.26 -3.44 -11.62
N SER A 443 -10.79 -4.59 -12.04
CA SER A 443 -12.24 -4.87 -12.06
C SER A 443 -13.07 -3.92 -12.94
N ALA A 444 -12.45 -3.21 -13.89
CA ALA A 444 -13.18 -2.49 -14.92
C ALA A 444 -13.93 -3.46 -15.85
N LEU A 445 -14.92 -2.98 -16.60
CA LEU A 445 -15.58 -3.82 -17.60
C LEU A 445 -14.73 -3.92 -18.87
N PRO A 446 -14.90 -4.99 -19.68
CA PRO A 446 -14.23 -5.12 -20.97
C PRO A 446 -14.44 -3.92 -21.91
N SER A 447 -15.55 -3.20 -21.74
CA SER A 447 -15.86 -1.98 -22.49
C SER A 447 -14.83 -0.85 -22.34
N VAL A 448 -13.91 -0.92 -21.37
CA VAL A 448 -12.80 0.03 -21.22
C VAL A 448 -11.69 -0.17 -22.25
N VAL A 449 -11.56 -1.39 -22.79
CA VAL A 449 -10.41 -1.77 -23.61
C VAL A 449 -10.37 -0.96 -24.89
N GLN A 450 -11.51 -0.81 -25.59
CA GLN A 450 -11.57 -0.05 -26.84
C GLN A 450 -11.19 1.44 -26.65
N PRO A 451 -11.81 2.22 -25.75
CA PRO A 451 -11.40 3.61 -25.51
C PRO A 451 -9.94 3.76 -25.05
N LEU A 452 -9.43 2.80 -24.28
CA LEU A 452 -8.04 2.80 -23.84
C LEU A 452 -7.08 2.55 -25.01
N CYS A 453 -7.38 1.57 -25.86
CA CYS A 453 -6.60 1.27 -27.07
C CYS A 453 -6.56 2.48 -28.00
N GLU A 454 -7.70 3.11 -28.26
CA GLU A 454 -7.78 4.36 -29.03
C GLU A 454 -6.99 5.51 -28.41
N ALA A 455 -6.82 5.55 -27.08
CA ALA A 455 -5.99 6.55 -26.41
C ALA A 455 -4.50 6.28 -26.58
N ILE A 456 -4.09 5.02 -26.50
CA ILE A 456 -2.71 4.58 -26.72
C ILE A 456 -2.32 4.83 -28.19
N GLU A 457 -3.14 4.37 -29.14
CA GLU A 457 -2.88 4.49 -30.58
C GLU A 457 -2.86 5.95 -31.05
N ALA A 458 -3.70 6.81 -30.45
CA ALA A 458 -3.68 8.25 -30.72
C ALA A 458 -2.48 8.98 -30.06
N GLY A 459 -1.59 8.28 -29.35
CA GLY A 459 -0.46 8.89 -28.66
C GLY A 459 -0.84 9.81 -27.49
N ARG A 460 -2.07 9.70 -26.96
CA ARG A 460 -2.57 10.54 -25.85
C ARG A 460 -1.95 10.19 -24.50
N LEU A 461 -1.36 9.00 -24.38
CA LEU A 461 -0.73 8.48 -23.17
C LEU A 461 0.78 8.24 -23.36
N PRO A 462 1.56 9.28 -23.75
CA PRO A 462 2.94 9.11 -24.21
C PRO A 462 3.91 8.69 -23.10
N ARG A 463 3.51 8.83 -21.82
CA ARG A 463 4.33 8.47 -20.66
C ARG A 463 3.89 7.18 -19.98
N LEU A 464 2.83 6.52 -20.45
CA LEU A 464 2.29 5.33 -19.78
C LEU A 464 3.32 4.20 -19.82
N ARG A 465 3.72 3.73 -18.63
CA ARG A 465 4.70 2.66 -18.41
C ARG A 465 4.06 1.42 -17.80
N THR A 466 3.08 1.60 -16.92
CA THR A 466 2.43 0.49 -16.21
C THR A 466 0.93 0.53 -16.44
N LEU A 467 0.38 -0.58 -16.92
CA LEU A 467 -1.04 -0.77 -17.15
C LEU A 467 -1.53 -2.00 -16.40
N ASP A 468 -2.51 -1.82 -15.52
CA ASP A 468 -3.17 -2.89 -14.77
C ASP A 468 -4.65 -2.95 -15.16
N LEU A 469 -5.02 -4.07 -15.78
CA LEU A 469 -6.37 -4.44 -16.18
C LEU A 469 -6.74 -5.80 -15.56
N GLY A 470 -6.25 -6.07 -14.34
CA GLY A 470 -6.59 -7.27 -13.60
C GLY A 470 -8.08 -7.33 -13.25
N ARG A 471 -8.67 -8.52 -13.26
CA ARG A 471 -10.10 -8.77 -12.94
C ARG A 471 -11.11 -8.06 -13.81
N CYS A 472 -10.72 -7.61 -14.99
CA CYS A 472 -11.61 -6.89 -15.89
C CYS A 472 -12.57 -7.79 -16.69
N LYS A 473 -12.55 -9.11 -16.44
CA LYS A 473 -13.30 -10.12 -17.19
C LYS A 473 -12.99 -10.09 -18.69
N LEU A 474 -11.75 -9.76 -19.04
CA LEU A 474 -11.30 -9.70 -20.43
C LEU A 474 -11.31 -11.09 -21.05
N GLY A 475 -11.75 -11.18 -22.30
CA GLY A 475 -11.64 -12.36 -23.14
C GLY A 475 -10.51 -12.24 -24.18
N ALA A 476 -10.39 -13.25 -25.03
CA ALA A 476 -9.38 -13.28 -26.09
C ALA A 476 -9.49 -12.11 -27.08
N ALA A 477 -10.72 -11.71 -27.44
CA ALA A 477 -10.95 -10.58 -28.36
C ALA A 477 -10.45 -9.25 -27.78
N ASP A 478 -10.68 -9.01 -26.49
CA ASP A 478 -10.24 -7.80 -25.79
C ASP A 478 -8.70 -7.73 -25.76
N VAL A 479 -8.04 -8.85 -25.48
CA VAL A 479 -6.57 -8.89 -25.44
C VAL A 479 -5.96 -8.83 -26.84
N ALA A 480 -6.63 -9.31 -27.88
CA ALA A 480 -6.19 -9.10 -29.26
C ALA A 480 -6.19 -7.60 -29.63
N LEU A 481 -7.24 -6.87 -29.25
CA LEU A 481 -7.32 -5.43 -29.44
C LEU A 481 -6.23 -4.69 -28.64
N LEU A 482 -6.07 -5.03 -27.36
CA LEU A 482 -5.02 -4.49 -26.51
C LEU A 482 -3.62 -4.76 -27.08
N SER A 483 -3.38 -5.96 -27.60
CA SER A 483 -2.12 -6.35 -28.21
C SER A 483 -1.81 -5.51 -29.44
N ALA A 484 -2.80 -5.22 -30.29
CA ALA A 484 -2.62 -4.33 -31.43
C ALA A 484 -2.24 -2.91 -30.99
N ALA A 485 -2.93 -2.35 -29.99
CA ALA A 485 -2.65 -1.03 -29.48
C ALA A 485 -1.26 -0.92 -28.83
N LEU A 486 -0.85 -1.93 -28.05
CA LEU A 486 0.47 -1.97 -27.41
C LEU A 486 1.62 -2.21 -28.41
N ALA A 487 1.32 -2.73 -29.61
CA ALA A 487 2.28 -2.85 -30.70
C ALA A 487 2.47 -1.53 -31.48
N SER A 488 1.63 -0.51 -31.26
CA SER A 488 1.72 0.78 -31.94
C SER A 488 3.04 1.50 -31.65
N ALA A 489 3.56 2.20 -32.66
CA ALA A 489 4.79 2.97 -32.53
C ALA A 489 4.63 4.08 -31.46
N GLY A 490 5.55 4.13 -30.50
CA GLY A 490 5.50 5.10 -29.40
C GLY A 490 4.78 4.61 -28.15
N CYS A 491 4.21 3.40 -28.15
CA CYS A 491 3.74 2.79 -26.91
C CYS A 491 4.92 2.50 -25.97
N GLY A 492 4.89 3.10 -24.77
CA GLY A 492 5.97 3.03 -23.79
C GLY A 492 5.76 2.01 -22.67
N VAL A 493 4.73 1.16 -22.75
CA VAL A 493 4.36 0.26 -21.65
C VAL A 493 5.45 -0.79 -21.44
N VAL A 494 5.91 -0.88 -20.20
CA VAL A 494 6.93 -1.82 -19.73
C VAL A 494 6.36 -2.88 -18.78
N GLY A 495 5.26 -2.57 -18.08
CA GLY A 495 4.58 -3.49 -17.18
C GLY A 495 3.10 -3.62 -17.53
N LEU A 496 2.64 -4.86 -17.73
CA LEU A 496 1.25 -5.18 -18.04
C LEU A 496 0.72 -6.25 -17.06
N ASP A 497 -0.33 -5.91 -16.31
CA ASP A 497 -1.07 -6.84 -15.46
C ASP A 497 -2.44 -7.16 -16.09
N LEU A 498 -2.63 -8.43 -16.44
CA LEU A 498 -3.89 -9.00 -16.94
C LEU A 498 -4.38 -10.15 -16.05
N ALA A 499 -3.96 -10.19 -14.79
CA ALA A 499 -4.31 -11.23 -13.84
C ALA A 499 -5.83 -11.39 -13.67
N PHE A 500 -6.28 -12.61 -13.39
CA PHE A 500 -7.68 -12.93 -13.08
C PHE A 500 -8.69 -12.52 -14.18
N ASN A 501 -8.33 -12.70 -15.46
CA ASN A 501 -9.24 -12.55 -16.60
C ASN A 501 -9.61 -13.93 -17.20
N GLN A 502 -10.14 -13.97 -18.42
CA GLN A 502 -10.64 -15.17 -19.10
C GLN A 502 -9.99 -15.33 -20.49
N LEU A 503 -8.67 -15.15 -20.55
CA LEU A 503 -7.96 -15.06 -21.82
C LEU A 503 -7.89 -16.40 -22.57
N GLY A 504 -7.66 -17.49 -21.83
CA GLY A 504 -7.44 -18.82 -22.38
C GLY A 504 -6.23 -18.90 -23.32
N ASP A 505 -6.18 -19.97 -24.11
CA ASP A 505 -5.12 -20.21 -25.10
C ASP A 505 -5.13 -19.18 -26.24
N GLU A 506 -6.32 -18.73 -26.65
CA GLU A 506 -6.49 -17.75 -27.74
C GLU A 506 -5.93 -16.38 -27.34
N GLY A 507 -6.29 -15.87 -26.16
CA GLY A 507 -5.74 -14.60 -25.66
C GLY A 507 -4.24 -14.68 -25.41
N SER A 508 -3.73 -15.83 -24.95
CA SER A 508 -2.29 -16.08 -24.81
C SER A 508 -1.57 -16.06 -26.16
N SER A 509 -2.21 -16.58 -27.21
CA SER A 509 -1.67 -16.55 -28.58
C SER A 509 -1.63 -15.13 -29.15
N ALA A 510 -2.61 -14.28 -28.82
CA ALA A 510 -2.57 -12.86 -29.19
C ALA A 510 -1.41 -12.12 -28.50
N LEU A 511 -1.19 -12.36 -27.20
CA LEU A 511 -0.04 -11.83 -26.46
C LEU A 511 1.29 -12.35 -27.00
N ALA A 512 1.35 -13.61 -27.43
CA ALA A 512 2.52 -14.17 -28.09
C ALA A 512 2.88 -13.36 -29.36
N GLY A 513 1.89 -13.04 -30.21
CA GLY A 513 2.08 -12.18 -31.38
C GLY A 513 2.58 -10.77 -31.04
N LEU A 514 2.11 -10.17 -29.95
CA LEU A 514 2.65 -8.92 -29.42
C LEU A 514 4.13 -9.08 -29.03
N LEU A 515 4.47 -10.11 -28.25
CA LEU A 515 5.81 -10.33 -27.73
C LEU A 515 6.87 -10.59 -28.81
N GLU A 516 6.50 -11.11 -29.99
CA GLU A 516 7.43 -11.32 -31.10
C GLU A 516 8.06 -10.02 -31.61
N HIS A 517 7.35 -8.89 -31.49
CA HIS A 517 7.74 -7.60 -32.06
C HIS A 517 7.88 -6.49 -31.02
N ASN A 518 7.29 -6.67 -29.83
CA ASN A 518 7.36 -5.69 -28.77
C ASN A 518 8.77 -5.63 -28.15
N THR A 519 9.28 -4.42 -28.00
CA THR A 519 10.64 -4.12 -27.52
C THR A 519 10.64 -3.28 -26.23
N THR A 520 9.51 -3.17 -25.55
CA THR A 520 9.36 -2.33 -24.36
C THR A 520 8.93 -3.10 -23.13
N LEU A 521 8.11 -4.15 -23.29
CA LEU A 521 7.53 -4.91 -22.20
C LEU A 521 8.59 -5.74 -21.49
N THR A 522 8.74 -5.51 -20.18
CA THR A 522 9.69 -6.18 -19.31
C THR A 522 9.01 -7.04 -18.24
N SER A 523 7.74 -6.79 -17.94
CA SER A 523 6.93 -7.55 -16.97
C SER A 523 5.52 -7.81 -17.49
N LEU A 524 5.09 -9.07 -17.41
CA LEU A 524 3.75 -9.52 -17.81
C LEU A 524 3.15 -10.45 -16.75
N ASP A 525 1.99 -10.08 -16.20
CA ASP A 525 1.23 -10.94 -15.28
C ASP A 525 -0.03 -11.51 -15.95
N LEU A 526 -0.07 -12.84 -16.06
CA LEU A 526 -1.16 -13.64 -16.63
C LEU A 526 -1.72 -14.67 -15.63
N ARG A 527 -1.51 -14.49 -14.31
CA ARG A 527 -2.05 -15.43 -13.33
C ARG A 527 -3.57 -15.56 -13.43
N HIS A 528 -4.12 -16.74 -13.19
CA HIS A 528 -5.56 -16.99 -13.21
C HIS A 528 -6.28 -16.59 -14.51
N ASN A 529 -5.76 -17.02 -15.67
CA ASN A 529 -6.35 -16.73 -17.00
C ASN A 529 -6.80 -17.95 -17.80
N ALA A 530 -6.80 -19.13 -17.16
CA ALA A 530 -7.11 -20.41 -17.80
C ALA A 530 -6.24 -20.74 -19.02
N VAL A 531 -4.98 -20.29 -19.02
CA VAL A 531 -3.97 -20.62 -20.05
C VAL A 531 -3.66 -22.11 -20.00
N GLY A 532 -3.81 -22.81 -21.12
CA GLY A 532 -3.48 -24.22 -21.26
C GLY A 532 -2.13 -24.46 -21.94
N ASN A 533 -1.83 -25.73 -22.22
CA ASN A 533 -0.61 -26.16 -22.90
C ASN A 533 -0.40 -25.41 -24.23
N LYS A 534 -1.46 -25.16 -25.00
CA LYS A 534 -1.36 -24.49 -26.32
C LYS A 534 -1.00 -23.02 -26.18
N GLY A 535 -1.62 -22.30 -25.24
CA GLY A 535 -1.30 -20.91 -24.95
C GLY A 535 0.14 -20.77 -24.43
N ALA A 536 0.56 -21.66 -23.52
CA ALA A 536 1.94 -21.71 -23.05
C ALA A 536 2.94 -21.99 -24.17
N ALA A 537 2.63 -22.91 -25.08
CA ALA A 537 3.47 -23.19 -26.24
C ALA A 537 3.56 -22.00 -27.21
N ALA A 538 2.49 -21.21 -27.36
CA ALA A 538 2.52 -19.98 -28.15
C ALA A 538 3.45 -18.94 -27.50
N LEU A 539 3.29 -18.68 -26.20
CA LEU A 539 4.18 -17.78 -25.44
C LEU A 539 5.63 -18.25 -25.51
N ALA A 540 5.89 -19.55 -25.38
CA ALA A 540 7.22 -20.13 -25.49
C ALA A 540 7.90 -19.80 -26.83
N ARG A 541 7.18 -19.93 -27.96
CA ARG A 541 7.75 -19.58 -29.28
C ARG A 541 8.18 -18.13 -29.35
N SER A 542 7.35 -17.20 -28.86
CA SER A 542 7.68 -15.77 -28.86
C SER A 542 8.82 -15.44 -27.91
N LEU A 543 8.92 -16.14 -26.78
CA LEU A 543 10.05 -15.99 -25.85
C LEU A 543 11.39 -16.41 -26.47
N GLU A 544 11.43 -17.31 -27.46
CA GLU A 544 12.70 -17.67 -28.11
C GLU A 544 13.39 -16.47 -28.78
N CYS A 545 12.63 -15.49 -29.26
CA CYS A 545 13.15 -14.29 -29.93
C CYS A 545 12.94 -12.99 -29.15
N ASN A 546 12.03 -12.95 -28.16
CA ASN A 546 11.79 -11.74 -27.38
C ASN A 546 13.03 -11.37 -26.54
N GLY A 547 13.54 -10.16 -26.77
CA GLY A 547 14.76 -9.66 -26.15
C GLY A 547 14.56 -8.77 -24.92
N THR A 548 13.33 -8.62 -24.40
CA THR A 548 13.01 -7.57 -23.41
C THR A 548 12.27 -8.05 -22.17
N LEU A 549 11.45 -9.10 -22.27
CA LEU A 549 10.66 -9.59 -21.16
C LEU A 549 11.56 -10.26 -20.11
N THR A 550 11.54 -9.71 -18.89
CA THR A 550 12.36 -10.18 -17.75
C THR A 550 11.54 -10.93 -16.71
N SER A 551 10.23 -10.71 -16.65
CA SER A 551 9.33 -11.33 -15.68
C SER A 551 8.03 -11.77 -16.33
N LEU A 552 7.68 -13.04 -16.16
CA LEU A 552 6.44 -13.63 -16.63
C LEU A 552 5.76 -14.42 -15.50
N ASN A 553 4.57 -14.00 -15.11
CA ASN A 553 3.77 -14.70 -14.10
C ASN A 553 2.62 -15.45 -14.78
N LEU A 554 2.65 -16.77 -14.70
CA LEU A 554 1.66 -17.70 -15.25
C LEU A 554 0.96 -18.51 -14.15
N ARG A 555 1.14 -18.17 -12.88
CA ARG A 555 0.57 -18.87 -11.72
C ARG A 555 -0.94 -19.15 -11.85
N SER A 556 -1.39 -20.31 -11.37
CA SER A 556 -2.81 -20.69 -11.28
C SER A 556 -3.56 -20.70 -12.63
N ASN A 557 -2.93 -21.24 -13.65
CA ASN A 557 -3.46 -21.58 -14.97
C ASN A 557 -3.60 -23.12 -15.13
N LYS A 558 -3.51 -23.64 -16.36
CA LYS A 558 -3.75 -25.05 -16.74
C LYS A 558 -2.68 -25.57 -17.71
N ILE A 559 -1.42 -25.14 -17.51
CA ILE A 559 -0.32 -25.28 -18.49
C ILE A 559 0.24 -26.70 -18.60
N GLY A 560 0.12 -27.51 -17.55
CA GLY A 560 0.54 -28.91 -17.55
C GLY A 560 1.99 -29.17 -17.97
N ASP A 561 2.35 -30.44 -18.10
CA ASP A 561 3.73 -30.83 -18.43
C ASP A 561 4.13 -30.44 -19.86
N GLU A 562 3.23 -30.52 -20.84
CA GLU A 562 3.54 -30.19 -22.23
C GLU A 562 3.83 -28.69 -22.41
N GLY A 563 3.03 -27.82 -21.77
CA GLY A 563 3.26 -26.38 -21.81
C GLY A 563 4.52 -25.99 -21.04
N ALA A 564 4.75 -26.59 -19.86
CA ALA A 564 5.98 -26.40 -19.10
C ALA A 564 7.22 -26.87 -19.88
N HIS A 565 7.12 -27.97 -20.62
CA HIS A 565 8.18 -28.44 -21.51
C HIS A 565 8.51 -27.42 -22.61
N ALA A 566 7.48 -26.87 -23.26
CA ALA A 566 7.66 -25.85 -24.30
C ALA A 566 8.36 -24.61 -23.74
N LEU A 567 7.95 -24.13 -22.57
CA LEU A 567 8.59 -23.02 -21.87
C LEU A 567 10.05 -23.33 -21.53
N ALA A 568 10.35 -24.52 -21.00
CA ALA A 568 11.71 -24.94 -20.68
C ALA A 568 12.63 -24.88 -21.91
N LYS A 569 12.15 -25.43 -23.04
CA LYS A 569 12.88 -25.42 -24.31
C LYS A 569 13.12 -24.00 -24.84
N ALA A 570 12.12 -23.13 -24.76
CA ALA A 570 12.28 -21.74 -25.17
C ALA A 570 13.32 -21.02 -24.30
N LEU A 571 13.30 -21.28 -22.99
CA LEU A 571 14.25 -20.69 -22.06
C LEU A 571 15.67 -21.14 -22.31
N GLU A 572 15.96 -22.36 -22.80
CA GLU A 572 17.32 -22.75 -23.22
C GLU A 572 17.97 -21.68 -24.11
N ARG A 573 17.18 -21.10 -25.02
CA ARG A 573 17.60 -20.07 -25.98
C ARG A 573 17.45 -18.64 -25.42
N ASN A 574 16.44 -18.38 -24.61
CA ASN A 574 16.20 -17.06 -24.03
C ASN A 574 17.04 -16.83 -22.76
N SER A 575 17.97 -15.87 -22.82
CA SER A 575 18.79 -15.45 -21.66
C SER A 575 18.29 -14.19 -20.96
N VAL A 576 17.17 -13.61 -21.41
CA VAL A 576 16.64 -12.33 -20.95
C VAL A 576 15.68 -12.51 -19.79
N LEU A 577 14.77 -13.49 -19.87
CA LEU A 577 13.83 -13.78 -18.80
C LEU A 577 14.60 -14.12 -17.51
N LYS A 578 14.17 -13.53 -16.40
CA LYS A 578 14.77 -13.69 -15.06
C LYS A 578 13.84 -14.35 -14.07
N ASN A 579 12.53 -14.13 -14.21
CA ASN A 579 11.54 -14.69 -13.30
C ASN A 579 10.41 -15.35 -14.09
N LEU A 580 10.08 -16.59 -13.74
CA LEU A 580 8.96 -17.35 -14.26
C LEU A 580 8.20 -17.99 -13.09
N ASP A 581 6.91 -17.66 -12.94
CA ASP A 581 6.04 -18.28 -11.93
C ASP A 581 4.98 -19.15 -12.62
N LEU A 582 5.00 -20.45 -12.33
CA LEU A 582 4.12 -21.52 -12.80
C LEU A 582 3.42 -22.25 -11.62
N ARG A 583 3.45 -21.69 -10.42
CA ARG A 583 2.83 -22.35 -9.25
C ARG A 583 1.36 -22.62 -9.53
N TYR A 584 0.89 -23.79 -9.11
CA TYR A 584 -0.50 -24.22 -9.31
C TYR A 584 -0.91 -24.45 -10.78
N ASP A 585 0.03 -24.75 -11.68
CA ASP A 585 -0.23 -25.03 -13.11
C ASP A 585 -0.31 -26.51 -13.50
N GLN A 586 -0.38 -27.42 -12.53
CA GLN A 586 -0.41 -28.87 -12.75
C GLN A 586 0.87 -29.41 -13.41
N VAL A 587 2.02 -28.77 -13.12
CA VAL A 587 3.35 -29.19 -13.57
C VAL A 587 3.88 -30.29 -12.64
N SER A 588 4.35 -31.39 -13.20
CA SER A 588 4.94 -32.48 -12.43
C SER A 588 6.30 -32.10 -11.86
N ALA A 589 6.70 -32.78 -10.78
CA ALA A 589 8.01 -32.54 -10.14
C ALA A 589 9.18 -32.73 -11.11
N THR A 590 9.07 -33.68 -12.05
CA THR A 590 10.07 -33.92 -13.10
C THR A 590 10.25 -32.68 -13.96
N GLN A 591 9.16 -32.05 -14.36
CA GLN A 591 9.20 -30.92 -15.28
C GLN A 591 9.52 -29.60 -14.58
N ALA A 592 9.10 -29.44 -13.33
CA ALA A 592 9.58 -28.38 -12.47
C ALA A 592 11.11 -28.46 -12.27
N ALA A 593 11.67 -29.66 -12.08
CA ALA A 593 13.11 -29.87 -11.96
C ALA A 593 13.87 -29.51 -13.25
N LEU A 594 13.31 -29.84 -14.43
CA LEU A 594 13.89 -29.45 -15.71
C LEU A 594 14.00 -27.92 -15.85
N LEU A 595 12.93 -27.21 -15.49
CA LEU A 595 12.91 -25.75 -15.50
C LEU A 595 13.89 -25.13 -14.51
N ALA A 596 13.99 -25.70 -13.29
CA ALA A 596 14.91 -25.23 -12.25
C ALA A 596 16.39 -25.52 -12.56
N ALA A 597 16.69 -26.50 -13.41
CA ALA A 597 18.04 -26.87 -13.80
C ALA A 597 18.70 -25.91 -14.81
N LEU A 598 17.96 -24.91 -15.32
CA LEU A 598 18.47 -23.92 -16.27
C LEU A 598 19.44 -22.96 -15.57
N THR A 599 20.74 -23.19 -15.81
CA THR A 599 21.85 -22.41 -15.21
C THR A 599 22.57 -21.55 -16.24
N ASP A 600 23.26 -20.51 -15.77
CA ASP A 600 24.20 -19.72 -16.57
C ASP A 600 25.58 -20.39 -16.65
N GLY A 601 26.52 -19.81 -17.40
CA GLY A 601 27.88 -20.34 -17.53
C GLY A 601 28.69 -20.40 -16.23
N SER A 602 28.18 -19.85 -15.12
CA SER A 602 28.76 -19.92 -13.78
C SER A 602 28.09 -20.97 -12.88
N GLY A 603 27.08 -21.69 -13.39
CA GLY A 603 26.32 -22.70 -12.64
C GLY A 603 25.23 -22.12 -11.74
N LYS A 604 24.92 -20.81 -11.81
CA LYS A 604 23.82 -20.18 -11.06
C LYS A 604 22.51 -20.26 -11.85
N PRO A 605 21.33 -20.30 -11.19
CA PRO A 605 20.05 -20.29 -11.90
C PRO A 605 19.95 -19.06 -12.81
N ARG A 606 19.77 -19.28 -14.11
CA ARG A 606 19.62 -18.19 -15.10
C ARG A 606 18.24 -17.54 -15.00
N VAL A 607 17.26 -18.32 -14.54
CA VAL A 607 15.86 -17.94 -14.32
C VAL A 607 15.43 -18.44 -12.95
N THR A 608 14.84 -17.59 -12.14
CA THR A 608 14.12 -18.01 -10.92
C THR A 608 12.78 -18.59 -11.35
N VAL A 609 12.63 -19.90 -11.19
CA VAL A 609 11.38 -20.61 -11.50
C VAL A 609 10.67 -21.00 -10.21
N HIS A 610 9.40 -20.64 -10.09
CA HIS A 610 8.50 -21.17 -9.08
C HIS A 610 7.48 -22.08 -9.79
N ALA A 611 7.55 -23.41 -9.66
CA ALA A 611 6.66 -24.35 -10.36
C ALA A 611 6.03 -25.35 -9.38
#